data_AF-A0ABC8L6D2-F1
#
_entry.id   AF-A0ABC8L6D2-F1
#
_cell.length_a   1.000
_cell.length_b   1.000
_cell.length_c   1.000
_cell.angle_alpha   90.00
_cell.angle_beta   90.00
_cell.angle_gamma   90.00
#
_symmetry.space_group_name_H-M   'P 1'
#
loop_
_entity.id
_entity.type
_entity.pdbx_description
1 polymer ?
#
loop_
_entity_poly.entity_id
_entity_poly.type
_entity_poly.pdbx_seq_one_letter_code
_entity_poly.pdbx_strand_id
1 'polypeptide(L)'
;MSNNLCEEANIGVDPWCVSVDTANNRWRKAFTKKSQNIIPTTTDLVDEVWKSRPPSEMNPVLVHPLEFDGRSVSKKLTNLRAKLKQESVRVTADSAFLYVDKKKVSSETSEYFKGLGVEVKEYTDVISDVALLASEQLFSSFSSKSEATKDMEIDSDQTDRLC
;
A
#
# COMPACT_ATOMS: atom_id res chain seq x y z
N MET A 1 -28.06 12.86 -13.29
CA MET A 1 -26.97 12.12 -13.96
C MET A 1 -27.45 10.79 -14.58
N SER A 2 -28.45 10.10 -14.04
CA SER A 2 -28.94 8.81 -14.58
C SER A 2 -29.93 8.91 -15.75
N ASN A 3 -30.34 10.11 -16.16
CA ASN A 3 -31.41 10.26 -17.17
C ASN A 3 -30.96 9.97 -18.60
N ASN A 4 -29.65 10.03 -18.88
CA ASN A 4 -29.09 9.90 -20.22
C ASN A 4 -28.62 8.48 -20.57
N LEU A 5 -28.77 7.53 -19.64
CA LEU A 5 -28.30 6.16 -19.79
C LEU A 5 -29.50 5.21 -19.90
N CYS A 6 -29.35 4.19 -20.74
CA CYS A 6 -30.32 3.10 -20.87
C CYS A 6 -30.50 2.32 -19.57
N GLU A 7 -31.64 1.65 -19.43
CA GLU A 7 -31.87 0.68 -18.36
C GLU A 7 -30.81 -0.43 -18.46
N GLU A 8 -30.30 -0.89 -17.32
CA GLU A 8 -29.24 -1.91 -17.22
C GLU A 8 -27.85 -1.54 -17.79
N ALA A 9 -27.60 -0.26 -18.08
CA ALA A 9 -26.28 0.17 -18.56
C ALA A 9 -25.15 -0.11 -17.56
N ASN A 10 -24.01 -0.56 -18.09
CA ASN A 10 -22.77 -0.77 -17.35
C ASN A 10 -21.91 0.49 -17.35
N ILE A 11 -21.52 0.95 -16.18
CA ILE A 11 -20.72 2.16 -15.97
C ILE A 11 -19.39 1.74 -15.37
N GLY A 12 -18.33 1.77 -16.18
CA GLY A 12 -16.96 1.53 -15.75
C GLY A 12 -16.43 2.70 -14.93
N VAL A 13 -15.81 2.42 -13.78
CA VAL A 13 -15.23 3.43 -12.88
C VAL A 13 -13.88 2.95 -12.39
N ASP A 14 -12.87 3.82 -12.49
CA ASP A 14 -11.58 3.58 -11.81
C ASP A 14 -11.75 3.72 -10.28
N PRO A 15 -11.54 2.63 -9.51
CA PRO A 15 -11.67 2.65 -8.06
C PRO A 15 -10.63 3.55 -7.36
N TRP A 16 -9.49 3.82 -7.99
CA TRP A 16 -8.44 4.66 -7.40
C TRP A 16 -8.78 6.15 -7.44
N CYS A 17 -9.63 6.56 -8.37
CA CYS A 17 -10.00 7.97 -8.58
C CYS A 17 -11.31 8.37 -7.88
N VAL A 18 -11.99 7.45 -7.18
CA VAL A 18 -13.32 7.69 -6.61
C VAL A 18 -13.39 7.30 -5.14
N SER A 19 -13.90 8.20 -4.30
CA SER A 19 -14.14 7.90 -2.89
C SER A 19 -15.22 6.82 -2.71
N VAL A 20 -15.02 5.97 -1.70
CA VAL A 20 -15.98 4.92 -1.31
C VAL A 20 -17.37 5.49 -1.02
N ASP A 21 -17.43 6.66 -0.35
CA ASP A 21 -18.70 7.33 -0.05
C ASP A 21 -19.43 7.75 -1.33
N THR A 22 -18.73 8.37 -2.30
CA THR A 22 -19.36 8.78 -3.55
C THR A 22 -19.87 7.56 -4.34
N ALA A 23 -19.06 6.53 -4.48
CA ALA A 23 -19.43 5.32 -5.20
C ALA A 23 -20.65 4.62 -4.56
N ASN A 24 -20.64 4.45 -3.23
CA ASN A 24 -21.65 3.67 -2.52
C ASN A 24 -22.91 4.49 -2.17
N ASN A 25 -22.75 5.70 -1.64
CA ASN A 25 -23.87 6.50 -1.15
C ASN A 25 -24.51 7.36 -2.22
N ARG A 26 -23.75 7.88 -3.19
CA ARG A 26 -24.29 8.75 -4.22
C ARG A 26 -24.65 7.98 -5.48
N TRP A 27 -23.69 7.22 -6.02
CA TRP A 27 -23.85 6.62 -7.34
C TRP A 27 -24.68 5.35 -7.27
N ARG A 28 -24.36 4.39 -6.39
CA ARG A 28 -25.13 3.15 -6.29
C ARG A 28 -26.62 3.44 -6.05
N LYS A 29 -26.96 4.32 -5.11
CA LYS A 29 -28.36 4.73 -4.85
C LYS A 29 -29.03 5.42 -6.05
N ALA A 30 -28.30 6.23 -6.81
CA ALA A 30 -28.86 6.92 -7.98
C ALA A 30 -29.10 5.99 -9.17
N PHE A 31 -28.27 4.96 -9.31
CA PHE A 31 -28.28 4.01 -10.43
C PHE A 31 -29.15 2.78 -10.18
N THR A 32 -29.42 2.41 -8.91
CA THR A 32 -30.40 1.36 -8.56
C THR A 32 -31.81 1.66 -9.09
N LYS A 33 -32.18 2.94 -9.25
CA LYS A 33 -33.50 3.34 -9.77
C LYS A 33 -33.77 2.89 -11.21
N LYS A 34 -32.72 2.60 -11.99
CA LYS A 34 -32.80 2.18 -13.40
C LYS A 34 -32.09 0.83 -13.65
N SER A 35 -31.85 0.07 -12.58
CA SER A 35 -31.08 -1.19 -12.62
C SER A 35 -29.69 -1.06 -13.27
N GLN A 36 -29.07 0.12 -13.18
CA GLN A 36 -27.77 0.40 -13.78
C GLN A 36 -26.63 -0.10 -12.90
N ASN A 37 -25.61 -0.68 -13.52
CA ASN A 37 -24.51 -1.37 -12.84
C ASN A 37 -23.24 -0.53 -12.85
N ILE A 38 -22.66 -0.30 -11.68
CA ILE A 38 -21.33 0.30 -11.55
C ILE A 38 -20.31 -0.83 -11.48
N ILE A 39 -19.39 -0.87 -12.44
CA ILE A 39 -18.37 -1.89 -12.53
C ILE A 39 -17.02 -1.24 -12.21
N PRO A 40 -16.30 -1.68 -11.16
CA PRO A 40 -14.94 -1.25 -10.94
C PRO A 40 -14.05 -1.80 -12.07
N THR A 41 -13.35 -0.93 -12.77
CA THR A 41 -12.40 -1.32 -13.80
C THR A 41 -11.07 -1.74 -13.18
N THR A 42 -10.51 -2.84 -13.67
CA THR A 42 -9.20 -3.32 -13.21
C THR A 42 -8.03 -2.61 -13.87
N THR A 43 -8.23 -2.06 -15.07
CA THR A 43 -7.25 -1.28 -15.83
C THR A 43 -7.75 0.15 -16.02
N ASP A 44 -6.83 1.12 -16.00
CA ASP A 44 -7.14 2.49 -16.39
C ASP A 44 -7.22 2.56 -17.91
N LEU A 45 -8.44 2.75 -18.42
CA LEU A 45 -8.71 2.83 -19.85
C LEU A 45 -8.10 4.07 -20.51
N VAL A 46 -7.84 5.13 -19.73
CA VAL A 46 -7.19 6.35 -20.23
C VAL A 46 -5.73 6.06 -20.53
N ASP A 47 -5.07 5.27 -19.68
CA ASP A 47 -3.67 4.90 -19.86
C ASP A 47 -3.42 4.08 -21.13
N GLU A 48 -4.39 3.26 -21.56
CA GLU A 48 -4.30 2.48 -22.79
C GLU A 48 -4.24 3.36 -24.05
N VAL A 49 -4.92 4.50 -24.03
CA VAL A 49 -4.99 5.42 -25.17
C VAL A 49 -3.98 6.57 -25.06
N TRP A 50 -3.42 6.83 -23.88
CA TRP A 50 -2.53 7.95 -23.62
C TRP A 50 -1.06 7.65 -23.92
N LYS A 51 -0.72 7.66 -25.21
CA LYS A 51 0.63 7.33 -25.73
C LYS A 51 1.76 8.27 -25.27
N SER A 52 1.46 9.52 -24.91
CA SER A 52 2.44 10.55 -24.53
C SER A 52 2.31 10.97 -23.06
N ARG A 53 1.98 10.02 -22.17
CA ARG A 53 1.88 10.29 -20.73
C ARG A 53 3.27 10.68 -20.18
N PRO A 54 3.41 11.82 -19.48
CA PRO A 54 4.66 12.17 -18.82
C PRO A 54 5.05 11.11 -17.78
N PRO A 55 6.35 10.85 -17.59
CA PRO A 55 6.79 9.95 -16.53
C PRO A 55 6.40 10.53 -15.17
N SER A 56 6.04 9.65 -14.24
CA SER A 56 5.76 10.04 -12.85
C SER A 56 6.96 10.78 -12.25
N GLU A 57 6.69 11.85 -11.51
CA GLU A 57 7.75 12.58 -10.80
C GLU A 57 8.34 11.71 -9.68
N MET A 58 9.62 11.38 -9.83
CA MET A 58 10.39 10.54 -8.91
C MET A 58 11.25 11.38 -7.97
N ASN A 59 10.63 12.33 -7.28
CA ASN A 59 11.33 13.14 -6.29
C ASN A 59 11.71 12.28 -5.07
N PRO A 60 12.95 12.35 -4.57
CA PRO A 60 13.38 11.57 -3.42
C PRO A 60 12.65 12.01 -2.16
N VAL A 61 12.39 11.05 -1.28
CA VAL A 61 11.85 11.32 0.05
C VAL A 61 12.95 11.94 0.91
N LEU A 62 12.67 13.13 1.45
CA LEU A 62 13.58 13.84 2.34
C LEU A 62 12.97 13.90 3.74
N VAL A 63 13.76 13.57 4.76
CA VAL A 63 13.35 13.76 6.16
C VAL A 63 13.42 15.25 6.47
N HIS A 64 12.30 15.81 6.90
CA HIS A 64 12.24 17.23 7.22
C HIS A 64 12.91 17.51 8.58
N PRO A 65 13.79 18.52 8.69
CA PRO A 65 14.48 18.82 9.94
C PRO A 65 13.51 19.23 11.07
N LEU A 66 13.84 18.84 12.30
CA LEU A 66 13.02 19.13 13.49
C LEU A 66 12.81 20.63 13.73
N GLU A 67 13.75 21.47 13.29
CA GLU A 67 13.71 22.93 13.39
C GLU A 67 12.45 23.54 12.75
N PHE A 68 11.92 22.87 11.73
CA PHE A 68 10.75 23.32 10.97
C PHE A 68 9.48 22.51 11.28
N ASP A 69 9.59 21.44 12.08
CA ASP A 69 8.54 20.42 12.21
C ASP A 69 7.68 20.54 13.47
N GLY A 70 8.05 21.40 14.42
CA GLY A 70 7.32 21.70 15.66
C GLY A 70 7.18 20.53 16.65
N ARG A 71 7.22 19.28 16.19
CA ARG A 71 7.18 18.02 16.96
C ARG A 71 7.86 16.91 16.17
N SER A 72 8.59 16.03 16.87
CA SER A 72 9.23 14.86 16.25
C SER A 72 8.23 13.81 15.74
N VAL A 73 8.67 13.03 14.75
CA VAL A 73 7.91 11.91 14.18
C VAL A 73 7.53 10.89 15.26
N SER A 74 8.45 10.54 16.15
CA SER A 74 8.18 9.63 17.28
C SER A 74 7.03 10.14 18.15
N LYS A 75 6.96 11.45 18.42
CA LYS A 75 5.88 12.04 19.23
C LYS A 75 4.54 12.01 18.50
N LYS A 76 4.54 12.23 17.18
CA LYS A 76 3.33 12.11 16.32
C LYS A 76 2.83 10.66 16.29
N LEU A 77 3.72 9.70 16.11
CA LEU A 77 3.41 8.26 16.10
C LEU A 77 2.87 7.79 17.46
N THR A 78 3.47 8.19 18.57
CA THR A 78 2.97 7.83 19.91
C THR A 78 1.58 8.39 20.17
N ASN A 79 1.30 9.64 19.76
CA ASN A 79 -0.03 10.23 19.88
C ASN A 79 -1.07 9.49 19.03
N LEU A 80 -0.70 9.16 17.79
CA LEU A 80 -1.56 8.40 16.87
C LEU A 80 -1.87 7.01 17.43
N ARG A 81 -0.85 6.26 17.87
CA ARG A 81 -1.03 4.93 18.49
C ARG A 81 -1.89 4.99 19.75
N ALA A 82 -1.75 6.03 20.57
CA ALA A 82 -2.58 6.21 21.76
C ALA A 82 -4.06 6.43 21.41
N LYS A 83 -4.37 7.26 20.40
CA LYS A 83 -5.74 7.48 19.93
C LYS A 83 -6.34 6.25 19.27
N LEU A 84 -5.57 5.53 18.47
CA LEU A 84 -6.04 4.31 17.79
C LEU A 84 -6.32 3.16 18.76
N LYS A 85 -5.52 3.03 19.85
CA LYS A 85 -5.81 2.07 20.94
C LYS A 85 -7.15 2.38 21.62
N GLN A 86 -7.50 3.65 21.75
CA GLN A 86 -8.78 4.06 22.34
C GLN A 86 -9.97 3.74 21.42
N GLU A 87 -9.79 3.83 20.11
CA GLU A 87 -10.85 3.62 19.12
C GLU A 87 -10.95 2.16 18.59
N SER A 88 -10.17 1.22 19.15
CA SER A 88 -10.12 -0.19 18.71
C SER A 88 -9.93 -0.35 17.19
N VAL A 89 -9.16 0.57 16.59
CA VAL A 89 -8.84 0.51 15.16
C VAL A 89 -7.69 -0.45 14.97
N ARG A 90 -7.86 -1.39 14.02
CA ARG A 90 -6.91 -2.44 13.69
C ARG A 90 -5.71 -1.89 12.92
N VAL A 91 -4.87 -1.13 13.63
CA VAL A 91 -3.49 -0.81 13.24
C VAL A 91 -2.57 -1.63 14.14
N THR A 92 -1.55 -2.24 13.56
CA THR A 92 -0.50 -2.98 14.26
C THR A 92 -0.03 -2.19 15.49
N ALA A 93 -0.19 -2.78 16.69
CA ALA A 93 0.03 -2.07 17.95
C ALA A 93 1.47 -1.52 18.08
N ASP A 94 2.44 -2.22 17.46
CA ASP A 94 3.87 -1.98 17.63
C ASP A 94 4.63 -1.70 16.32
N SER A 95 4.01 -1.94 15.16
CA SER A 95 4.60 -1.68 13.84
C SER A 95 3.69 -0.83 12.96
N ALA A 96 4.24 -0.17 11.95
CA ALA A 96 3.46 0.52 10.93
C ALA A 96 4.07 0.24 9.56
N PHE A 97 3.24 0.20 8.52
CA PHE A 97 3.69 0.02 7.14
C PHE A 97 3.54 1.34 6.39
N LEU A 98 4.59 1.76 5.69
CA LEU A 98 4.58 2.89 4.77
C LEU A 98 4.71 2.35 3.34
N TYR A 99 3.65 2.49 2.54
CA TYR A 99 3.63 2.09 1.13
C TYR A 99 4.08 3.26 0.25
N VAL A 100 5.22 3.11 -0.42
CA VAL A 100 5.80 4.13 -1.30
C VAL A 100 6.63 3.44 -2.37
N ASP A 101 6.85 4.09 -3.50
CA ASP A 101 7.81 3.61 -4.50
C ASP A 101 9.20 3.56 -3.87
N LYS A 102 9.77 2.36 -3.73
CA LYS A 102 11.05 2.15 -3.05
C LYS A 102 12.19 2.91 -3.72
N LYS A 103 12.11 3.20 -5.02
CA LYS A 103 13.13 3.99 -5.73
C LYS A 103 13.19 5.44 -5.25
N LYS A 104 12.12 5.95 -4.62
CA LYS A 104 12.10 7.29 -4.02
C LYS A 104 12.73 7.32 -2.63
N VAL A 105 12.95 6.17 -1.99
CA VAL A 105 13.43 6.08 -0.62
C VAL A 105 14.91 5.70 -0.62
N SER A 106 15.76 6.56 -0.06
CA SER A 106 17.18 6.25 0.15
C SER A 106 17.36 5.23 1.29
N SER A 107 18.52 4.57 1.33
CA SER A 107 18.89 3.65 2.43
C SER A 107 18.83 4.35 3.79
N GLU A 108 19.35 5.56 3.89
CA GLU A 108 19.32 6.39 5.11
C GLU A 108 17.88 6.64 5.59
N THR A 109 16.98 6.98 4.67
CA THR A 109 15.57 7.23 4.99
C THR A 109 14.86 5.95 5.44
N SER A 110 15.18 4.82 4.82
CA SER A 110 14.64 3.51 5.21
C SER A 110 15.12 3.09 6.60
N GLU A 111 16.39 3.34 6.95
CA GLU A 111 16.93 3.08 8.28
C GLU A 111 16.29 3.97 9.34
N TYR A 112 16.10 5.26 9.02
CA TYR A 112 15.38 6.20 9.87
C TYR A 112 13.96 5.70 10.20
N PHE A 113 13.20 5.26 9.18
CA PHE A 113 11.86 4.69 9.40
C PHE A 113 11.90 3.39 10.21
N LYS A 114 12.87 2.51 9.94
CA LYS A 114 13.04 1.27 10.70
C LYS A 114 13.32 1.54 12.17
N GLY A 115 14.14 2.54 12.50
CA GLY A 115 14.38 2.99 13.87
C GLY A 115 13.13 3.52 14.59
N LEU A 116 12.11 3.94 13.84
CA LEU A 116 10.81 4.37 14.36
C LEU A 116 9.76 3.23 14.43
N GLY A 117 10.13 2.01 14.04
CA GLY A 117 9.21 0.88 13.92
C GLY A 117 8.24 1.02 12.74
N VAL A 118 8.67 1.70 11.67
CA VAL A 118 7.95 1.83 10.41
C VAL A 118 8.69 1.05 9.33
N GLU A 119 8.01 0.11 8.68
CA GLU A 119 8.54 -0.69 7.59
C GLU A 119 8.08 -0.12 6.24
N VAL A 120 9.03 0.05 5.32
CA VAL A 120 8.77 0.58 3.97
C VAL A 120 8.44 -0.57 3.02
N LYS A 121 7.26 -0.51 2.38
CA LYS A 121 6.77 -1.49 1.40
C LYS A 121 6.52 -0.82 0.05
N GLU A 122 6.46 -1.65 -1.00
CA GLU A 122 6.21 -1.15 -2.35
C GLU A 122 4.78 -0.61 -2.44
N TYR A 123 4.59 0.51 -3.14
CA TYR A 123 3.27 1.13 -3.30
C TYR A 123 2.22 0.15 -3.84
N THR A 124 2.62 -0.75 -4.74
CA THR A 124 1.73 -1.74 -5.35
C THR A 124 1.19 -2.79 -4.39
N ASP A 125 1.86 -3.02 -3.26
CA ASP A 125 1.51 -4.07 -2.31
C ASP A 125 0.33 -3.68 -1.39
N VAL A 126 -0.11 -2.41 -1.43
CA VAL A 126 -1.13 -1.89 -0.52
C VAL A 126 -2.45 -2.65 -0.63
N ILE A 127 -2.90 -2.98 -1.85
CA ILE A 127 -4.17 -3.68 -2.05
C ILE A 127 -4.08 -5.12 -1.56
N SER A 128 -3.00 -5.83 -1.89
CA SER A 128 -2.80 -7.22 -1.46
C SER A 128 -2.70 -7.32 0.06
N ASP A 129 -1.97 -6.40 0.70
CA ASP A 129 -1.80 -6.40 2.14
C ASP A 129 -3.10 -6.04 2.85
N VAL A 130 -3.88 -5.07 2.36
CA VAL A 130 -5.20 -4.76 2.93
C VAL A 130 -6.15 -5.96 2.81
N ALA A 131 -6.12 -6.69 1.69
CA ALA A 131 -6.90 -7.91 1.52
C ALA A 131 -6.48 -8.99 2.54
N LEU A 132 -5.18 -9.21 2.73
CA LEU A 132 -4.65 -10.14 3.73
C LEU A 132 -4.97 -9.72 5.16
N LEU A 133 -5.02 -8.42 5.45
CA LEU A 133 -5.49 -7.90 6.74
C LEU A 133 -6.97 -8.23 6.93
N ALA A 134 -7.82 -7.99 5.95
CA ALA A 134 -9.23 -8.35 6.03
C ALA A 134 -9.43 -9.85 6.30
N SER A 135 -8.55 -10.70 5.76
CA SER A 135 -8.58 -12.17 5.96
C SER A 135 -7.79 -12.68 7.17
N GLU A 136 -7.20 -11.80 8.00
CA GLU A 136 -6.35 -12.17 9.16
C GLU A 136 -5.07 -12.95 8.83
N GLN A 137 -4.73 -13.08 7.54
CA GLN A 137 -3.58 -13.85 7.06
C GLN A 137 -2.31 -13.03 6.88
N LEU A 138 -2.38 -11.71 7.09
CA LEU A 138 -1.21 -10.87 6.87
C LEU A 138 -0.03 -11.33 7.74
N PHE A 139 -0.21 -11.54 9.04
CA PHE A 139 0.88 -11.90 9.96
C PHE A 139 1.40 -13.33 9.83
N SER A 140 0.54 -14.29 9.46
CA SER A 140 0.98 -15.67 9.20
C SER A 140 1.95 -15.73 8.01
N SER A 141 1.74 -14.88 7.00
CA SER A 141 2.61 -14.77 5.84
C SER A 141 3.99 -14.14 6.13
N PHE A 142 4.14 -13.39 7.23
CA PHE A 142 5.45 -12.86 7.66
C PHE A 142 6.28 -13.91 8.39
N SER A 143 5.64 -14.79 9.16
CA SER A 143 6.36 -15.83 9.92
C SER A 143 7.02 -16.85 8.99
N SER A 144 6.39 -17.17 7.85
CA SER A 144 6.91 -18.12 6.86
C SER A 144 8.02 -17.56 5.94
N LYS A 145 8.23 -16.24 5.88
CA LYS A 145 9.32 -15.64 5.10
C LYS A 145 10.66 -15.53 5.85
N SER A 146 10.69 -15.81 7.15
CA SER A 146 11.92 -15.75 7.96
C SER A 146 12.77 -17.03 7.91
N GLU A 147 12.28 -18.10 7.29
CA GLU A 147 12.88 -19.44 7.35
C GLU A 147 13.40 -19.98 6.00
N ALA A 148 13.40 -19.15 4.93
CA ALA A 148 13.78 -19.57 3.57
C ALA A 148 15.12 -19.01 3.06
N THR A 149 15.98 -18.47 3.92
CA THR A 149 17.35 -18.02 3.55
C THR A 149 18.41 -18.44 4.59
N LYS A 150 18.46 -19.72 4.89
CA LYS A 150 19.66 -20.52 5.24
C LYS A 150 19.31 -21.88 4.62
N ASP A 151 19.84 -22.23 3.45
CA ASP A 151 21.08 -22.98 3.35
C ASP A 151 21.75 -22.77 1.98
N MET A 152 22.92 -22.13 1.99
CA MET A 152 24.00 -22.37 1.04
C MET A 152 25.28 -22.41 1.86
N GLU A 153 25.45 -23.48 2.65
CA GLU A 153 26.78 -23.88 3.09
C GLU A 153 27.49 -24.49 1.87
N ILE A 154 28.48 -23.75 1.37
CA ILE A 154 29.49 -24.29 0.48
C ILE A 154 30.39 -25.15 1.36
N ASP A 155 30.14 -26.46 1.31
CA ASP A 155 31.10 -27.47 1.75
C ASP A 155 32.25 -27.50 0.74
N SER A 156 33.38 -26.92 1.11
CA SER A 156 34.62 -27.05 0.35
C SER A 156 35.76 -27.41 1.29
N ASP A 157 35.72 -28.64 1.79
CA ASP A 157 36.93 -29.28 2.29
C ASP A 157 36.92 -30.77 1.96
N GLN A 158 37.30 -31.14 0.73
CA GLN A 158 38.07 -32.36 0.40
C GLN A 158 38.65 -32.25 -1.02
N THR A 159 39.93 -31.92 -1.13
CA THR A 159 40.84 -32.57 -2.10
C THR A 159 42.21 -32.66 -1.46
N ASP A 160 42.38 -33.68 -0.64
CA ASP A 160 43.69 -34.14 -0.19
C ASP A 160 44.31 -35.00 -1.31
N ARG A 161 45.55 -34.65 -1.70
CA ARG A 161 46.61 -35.52 -2.23
C ARG A 161 46.24 -36.64 -3.21
N LEU A 162 46.74 -36.54 -4.45
CA LEU A 162 47.56 -37.58 -5.10
C LEU A 162 48.26 -37.01 -6.35
N CYS A 163 49.58 -37.23 -6.43
CA CYS A 163 50.55 -36.91 -7.51
C CYS A 163 51.05 -35.47 -7.66
#